data_AF-A0A1Y0IG22-F1
#
_entry.id   AF-A0A1Y0IG22-F1
#
_cell.length_a   1.000
_cell.length_b   1.000
_cell.length_c   1.000
_cell.angle_alpha   90.00
_cell.angle_beta   90.00
_cell.angle_gamma   90.00
#
_symmetry.space_group_name_H-M   'P 1'
#
loop_
_entity.id
_entity.type
_entity.pdbx_description
1 polymer ?
#
loop_
_entity_poly.entity_id
_entity_poly.type
_entity_poly.pdbx_seq_one_letter_code
_entity_poly.pdbx_strand_id
1 'polypeptide(L)'
;MDTPTKTLTFETRLNLIHEQDAALCHYAELWNQVKFRWFANLQKPKAQQLSRTQFMHEMGMPFSYRVFQGVRQSIKSLIQSYQTNRNNRLVTLEVKIKQLEKTLNKLEKRCDHVAEKGCPQQAKKLRNTLRQKEVKLRRWQRKQAALVAEKQENKTPICFGGRKLLKERQTLKSNEGIRDWQCRWHEARHREFLLVGSHDESWGCQNAQLSPSEQDDAYQLKLLVPHQLRATFGTTINIDCLKFKHGKAAIAQAVWQNQVKKLDKSIKGQPLSFRFKRDKKGWRLLVSVEVAGPTAQAEWIDADQGVIGVDVNPDHLAVVELDRNGNPLQHRTFDLPLHYKNDAQRAAIIGDAVRDLMDFAAQQGKAVVIEKLDFQQKKRQYQKQDHPQYARMLNAFAYGKIKDLIETQSIKRGIRLYHVNPAYTSLLGRMKYRDRHGFSDHHAAALVIGRRHYGFKEKPPKQLIGINAKGTVKTEHPPVRMALGDYQYYNKLQRWYQPLEKSLDFLSGWRHFRRVNRVSYSVEARLDGRPGMSPDLIQESVTLLSAHPAL
;
A
#
# COMPACT_ATOMS: atom_id res chain seq x y z
N MET A 1 25.52 7.39 -8.76
CA MET A 1 24.34 6.80 -8.10
C MET A 1 23.14 7.08 -8.98
N ASP A 2 22.28 6.10 -9.23
CA ASP A 2 21.07 6.34 -10.04
C ASP A 2 20.13 7.28 -9.29
N THR A 3 19.81 8.42 -9.89
CA THR A 3 18.83 9.39 -9.37
C THR A 3 17.49 8.67 -9.18
N PRO A 4 16.84 8.75 -8.00
CA PRO A 4 15.55 8.09 -7.81
C PRO A 4 14.52 8.72 -8.75
N THR A 5 13.91 7.87 -9.59
CA THR A 5 12.87 8.27 -10.53
C THR A 5 11.52 7.68 -10.12
N LYS A 6 10.44 8.38 -10.48
CA LYS A 6 9.08 7.87 -10.37
C LYS A 6 8.31 8.16 -11.65
N THR A 7 7.70 7.13 -12.22
CA THR A 7 6.84 7.29 -13.39
C THR A 7 5.53 7.95 -12.97
N LEU A 8 5.23 9.10 -13.58
CA LEU A 8 3.99 9.84 -13.37
C LEU A 8 3.18 9.88 -14.65
N THR A 9 1.86 9.77 -14.51
CA THR A 9 0.93 9.81 -15.63
C THR A 9 0.12 11.09 -15.58
N PHE A 10 0.14 11.84 -16.67
CA PHE A 10 -0.66 13.05 -16.87
C PHE A 10 -1.71 12.79 -17.94
N GLU A 11 -2.90 13.35 -17.77
CA GLU A 11 -4.00 13.14 -18.71
C GLU A 11 -4.49 14.44 -19.36
N THR A 12 -4.91 14.31 -20.60
CA THR A 12 -5.64 15.34 -21.35
C THR A 12 -6.76 14.70 -22.16
N ARG A 13 -7.78 15.50 -22.50
CA ARG A 13 -8.89 15.07 -23.35
C ARG A 13 -8.57 15.44 -24.79
N LEU A 14 -8.89 14.52 -25.70
CA LEU A 14 -8.72 14.73 -27.13
C LEU A 14 -9.98 15.36 -27.70
N ASN A 15 -9.82 16.47 -28.43
CA ASN A 15 -10.85 17.01 -29.30
C ASN A 15 -10.57 16.48 -30.71
N LEU A 16 -11.38 15.53 -31.18
CA LEU A 16 -11.09 14.76 -32.39
C LEU A 16 -12.14 15.06 -33.46
N ILE A 17 -11.68 15.21 -34.70
CA ILE A 17 -12.57 15.12 -35.85
C ILE A 17 -13.02 13.67 -36.07
N HIS A 18 -14.07 13.48 -36.86
CA HIS A 18 -14.67 12.17 -37.09
C HIS A 18 -13.65 11.11 -37.56
N GLU A 19 -12.79 11.46 -38.52
CA GLU A 19 -11.76 10.56 -39.06
C GLU A 19 -10.74 10.13 -38.01
N GLN A 20 -10.30 11.06 -37.14
CA GLN A 20 -9.37 10.75 -36.06
C GLN A 20 -10.01 9.82 -35.01
N ASP A 21 -11.27 10.07 -34.62
CA ASP A 21 -11.99 9.20 -33.67
C ASP A 21 -12.18 7.80 -34.26
N ALA A 22 -12.55 7.69 -35.54
CA ALA A 22 -12.66 6.43 -36.25
C ALA A 22 -11.32 5.68 -36.28
N ALA A 23 -10.24 6.37 -36.63
CA ALA A 23 -8.91 5.79 -36.69
C ALA A 23 -8.44 5.26 -35.33
N LEU A 24 -8.70 5.99 -34.23
CA LEU A 24 -8.40 5.52 -32.87
C LEU A 24 -9.26 4.31 -32.47
N CYS A 25 -10.53 4.26 -32.88
CA CYS A 25 -11.39 3.10 -32.64
C CYS A 25 -10.87 1.85 -33.35
N HIS A 26 -10.53 1.95 -34.64
CA HIS A 26 -9.95 0.84 -35.40
C HIS A 26 -8.59 0.41 -34.87
N TYR A 27 -7.73 1.37 -34.47
CA TYR A 27 -6.46 1.05 -33.82
C TYR A 27 -6.72 0.24 -32.55
N ALA A 28 -7.59 0.74 -31.67
CA ALA A 28 -7.87 0.09 -30.40
C ALA A 28 -8.45 -1.31 -30.58
N GLU A 29 -9.33 -1.50 -31.56
CA GLU A 29 -9.85 -2.83 -31.92
C GLU A 29 -8.73 -3.78 -32.33
N LEU A 30 -7.90 -3.40 -33.30
CA LEU A 30 -6.75 -4.19 -33.77
C LEU A 30 -5.78 -4.54 -32.63
N TRP A 31 -5.45 -3.56 -31.79
CA TRP A 31 -4.55 -3.75 -30.64
C TRP A 31 -5.13 -4.71 -29.60
N ASN A 32 -6.43 -4.62 -29.33
CA ASN A 32 -7.08 -5.48 -28.34
C ASN A 32 -7.33 -6.89 -28.87
N GLN A 33 -7.60 -7.08 -30.16
CA GLN A 33 -7.65 -8.41 -30.78
C GLN A 33 -6.33 -9.16 -30.56
N VAL A 34 -5.19 -8.49 -30.78
CA VAL A 34 -3.86 -9.03 -30.48
C VAL A 34 -3.70 -9.31 -28.99
N LYS A 35 -4.14 -8.39 -28.13
CA LYS A 35 -4.11 -8.59 -26.67
C LYS A 35 -4.85 -9.86 -26.25
N PHE A 36 -6.01 -10.14 -26.83
CA PHE A 36 -6.81 -11.33 -26.51
C PHE A 36 -6.14 -12.61 -27.00
N ARG A 37 -5.63 -12.62 -28.25
CA ARG A 37 -4.87 -13.75 -28.81
C ARG A 37 -3.62 -14.04 -27.99
N TRP A 38 -2.87 -13.00 -27.63
CA TRP A 38 -1.67 -13.12 -26.80
C TRP A 38 -2.00 -13.72 -25.42
N PHE A 39 -3.04 -13.22 -24.75
CA PHE A 39 -3.45 -13.76 -23.47
C PHE A 39 -3.87 -15.24 -23.55
N ALA A 40 -4.59 -15.63 -24.62
CA ALA A 40 -4.97 -17.03 -24.86
C ALA A 40 -3.75 -17.93 -25.09
N ASN A 41 -2.74 -17.45 -25.82
CA ASN A 41 -1.52 -18.21 -26.09
C ASN A 41 -0.57 -18.29 -24.89
N LEU A 42 -0.56 -17.29 -23.99
CA LEU A 42 0.21 -17.36 -22.74
C LEU A 42 -0.18 -18.53 -21.82
N GLN A 43 -1.40 -19.07 -21.99
CA GLN A 43 -1.85 -20.26 -21.26
C GLN A 43 -1.28 -21.56 -21.85
N LYS A 44 -0.58 -21.50 -22.99
CA LYS A 44 0.05 -22.66 -23.65
C LYS A 44 1.56 -22.68 -23.34
N PRO A 45 2.15 -23.84 -22.97
CA PRO A 45 3.58 -23.93 -22.64
C PRO A 45 4.52 -23.43 -23.75
N LYS A 46 4.18 -23.72 -25.01
CA LYS A 46 5.02 -23.43 -26.19
C LYS A 46 5.24 -21.93 -26.45
N ALA A 47 4.27 -21.07 -26.11
CA ALA A 47 4.32 -19.65 -26.44
C ALA A 47 5.36 -18.85 -25.64
N GLN A 48 5.86 -19.40 -24.54
CA GLN A 48 6.86 -18.75 -23.68
C GLN A 48 8.30 -18.96 -24.19
N GLN A 49 8.51 -19.88 -25.12
CA GLN A 49 9.83 -20.30 -25.62
C GLN A 49 10.18 -19.74 -27.02
N LEU A 50 9.25 -19.02 -27.66
CA LEU A 50 9.46 -18.52 -29.02
C LEU A 50 10.41 -17.32 -29.04
N SER A 51 11.31 -17.30 -30.03
CA SER A 51 12.11 -16.11 -30.34
C SER A 51 11.22 -14.96 -30.82
N ARG A 52 11.73 -13.71 -30.78
CA ARG A 52 10.98 -12.51 -31.23
C ARG A 52 10.39 -12.69 -32.63
N THR A 53 11.19 -13.14 -33.59
CA THR A 53 10.77 -13.21 -35.01
C THR A 53 9.74 -14.31 -35.23
N GLN A 54 9.97 -15.50 -34.67
CA GLN A 54 9.01 -16.61 -34.68
C GLN A 54 7.69 -16.19 -34.04
N PHE A 55 7.77 -15.52 -32.88
CA PHE A 55 6.61 -15.02 -32.19
C PHE A 55 5.79 -14.03 -33.04
N MET A 56 6.44 -13.07 -33.71
CA MET A 56 5.72 -12.09 -34.54
C MET A 56 5.04 -12.76 -35.75
N HIS A 57 5.72 -13.73 -36.37
CA HIS A 57 5.23 -14.47 -37.53
C HIS A 57 4.08 -15.41 -37.15
N GLU A 58 4.27 -16.29 -36.15
CA GLU A 58 3.26 -17.25 -35.69
C GLU A 58 1.98 -16.58 -35.18
N MET A 59 2.09 -15.36 -34.66
CA MET A 59 0.95 -14.61 -34.15
C MET A 59 0.24 -13.78 -35.22
N GLY A 60 0.78 -13.70 -36.45
CA GLY A 60 0.24 -12.85 -37.53
C GLY A 60 0.14 -11.39 -37.10
N MET A 61 1.22 -10.84 -36.54
CA MET A 61 1.15 -9.56 -35.82
C MET A 61 0.82 -8.38 -36.75
N PRO A 62 -0.22 -7.58 -36.44
CA PRO A 62 -0.64 -6.46 -37.26
C PRO A 62 0.18 -5.17 -37.08
N PHE A 63 1.19 -5.19 -36.21
CA PHE A 63 2.01 -4.02 -35.95
C PHE A 63 3.42 -4.43 -35.57
N SER A 64 4.31 -3.43 -35.47
CA SER A 64 5.69 -3.65 -35.07
C SER A 64 5.80 -4.27 -33.68
N TYR A 65 6.91 -4.96 -33.41
CA TYR A 65 7.22 -5.49 -32.08
C TYR A 65 7.21 -4.40 -31.00
N ARG A 66 7.42 -3.14 -31.38
CA ARG A 66 7.36 -1.99 -30.49
C ARG A 66 5.94 -1.73 -29.97
N VAL A 67 4.93 -1.74 -30.84
CA VAL A 67 3.52 -1.64 -30.42
C VAL A 67 3.13 -2.85 -29.55
N PHE A 68 3.66 -4.03 -29.87
CA PHE A 68 3.42 -5.24 -29.08
C PHE A 68 3.94 -5.14 -27.62
N GLN A 69 4.98 -4.34 -27.34
CA GLN A 69 5.42 -4.12 -25.94
C GLN A 69 4.31 -3.56 -25.06
N GLY A 70 3.46 -2.69 -25.62
CA GLY A 70 2.28 -2.20 -24.91
C GLY A 70 1.29 -3.31 -24.58
N VAL A 71 1.06 -4.25 -25.50
CA VAL A 71 0.20 -5.42 -25.27
C VAL A 71 0.77 -6.29 -24.14
N ARG A 72 2.08 -6.59 -24.20
CA ARG A 72 2.77 -7.37 -23.14
C ARG A 72 2.63 -6.70 -21.78
N GLN A 73 2.93 -5.41 -21.71
CA GLN A 73 2.85 -4.64 -20.47
C GLN A 73 1.43 -4.60 -19.91
N SER A 74 0.43 -4.43 -20.78
CA SER A 74 -0.98 -4.46 -20.37
C SER A 74 -1.38 -5.81 -19.80
N ILE A 75 -1.01 -6.92 -20.44
CA ILE A 75 -1.35 -8.27 -19.93
C ILE A 75 -0.59 -8.57 -18.63
N LYS A 76 0.70 -8.27 -18.55
CA LYS A 76 1.51 -8.42 -17.33
C LYS A 76 0.85 -7.70 -16.15
N SER A 77 0.44 -6.45 -16.37
CA SER A 77 -0.23 -5.62 -15.36
C SER A 77 -1.58 -6.22 -14.92
N LEU A 78 -2.37 -6.75 -15.87
CA LEU A 78 -3.65 -7.39 -15.57
C LEU A 78 -3.48 -8.69 -14.76
N ILE A 79 -2.47 -9.51 -15.09
CA ILE A 79 -2.13 -10.74 -14.36
C ILE A 79 -1.71 -10.40 -12.92
N GLN A 80 -0.79 -9.45 -12.76
CA GLN A 80 -0.32 -9.03 -11.43
C GLN A 80 -1.47 -8.44 -10.59
N SER A 81 -2.34 -7.63 -11.21
CA SER A 81 -3.54 -7.11 -10.56
C SER A 81 -4.48 -8.23 -10.11
N TYR A 82 -4.72 -9.24 -10.97
CA TYR A 82 -5.55 -10.39 -10.63
C TYR A 82 -4.97 -11.17 -9.45
N GLN A 83 -3.68 -11.52 -9.50
CA GLN A 83 -2.99 -12.26 -8.44
C GLN A 83 -3.03 -11.53 -7.11
N THR A 84 -2.77 -10.21 -7.12
CA THR A 84 -2.85 -9.36 -5.93
C THR A 84 -4.26 -9.34 -5.36
N ASN A 85 -5.28 -9.15 -6.20
CA ASN A 85 -6.68 -9.15 -5.78
C ASN A 85 -7.14 -10.51 -5.25
N ARG A 86 -6.67 -11.62 -5.84
CA ARG A 86 -6.92 -12.99 -5.35
C ARG A 86 -6.36 -13.16 -3.95
N ASN A 87 -5.10 -12.82 -3.72
CA ASN A 87 -4.46 -12.90 -2.41
C ASN A 87 -5.21 -12.04 -1.37
N ASN A 88 -5.55 -10.81 -1.73
CA ASN A 88 -6.33 -9.91 -0.88
C ASN A 88 -7.72 -10.47 -0.53
N ARG A 89 -8.35 -11.20 -1.46
CA ARG A 89 -9.65 -11.85 -1.27
C ARG A 89 -9.56 -13.08 -0.39
N LEU A 90 -8.51 -13.89 -0.53
CA LEU A 90 -8.24 -15.04 0.33
C LEU A 90 -8.10 -14.61 1.79
N VAL A 91 -7.27 -13.61 2.07
CA VAL A 91 -7.11 -13.06 3.44
C VAL A 91 -8.43 -12.55 4.00
N THR A 92 -9.23 -11.87 3.16
CA THR A 92 -10.54 -11.35 3.59
C THR A 92 -11.55 -12.46 3.89
N LEU A 93 -11.57 -13.51 3.06
CA LEU A 93 -12.45 -14.66 3.28
C LEU A 93 -12.05 -15.41 4.55
N GLU A 94 -10.75 -15.61 4.78
CA GLU A 94 -10.23 -16.26 5.99
C GLU A 94 -10.72 -15.56 7.27
N VAL A 95 -10.62 -14.23 7.34
CA VAL A 95 -11.10 -13.45 8.49
C VAL A 95 -12.60 -13.57 8.66
N LYS A 96 -13.36 -13.42 7.56
CA LYS A 96 -14.83 -13.50 7.58
C LYS A 96 -15.34 -14.88 7.98
N ILE A 97 -14.68 -15.94 7.53
CA ILE A 97 -14.98 -17.33 7.90
C ILE A 97 -14.77 -17.51 9.40
N LYS A 98 -13.60 -17.16 9.94
CA LYS A 98 -13.30 -17.24 11.38
C LYS A 98 -14.30 -16.45 12.24
N GLN A 99 -14.71 -15.26 11.80
CA GLN A 99 -15.73 -14.46 12.49
C GLN A 99 -17.11 -15.11 12.46
N LEU A 100 -17.50 -15.68 11.32
CA LEU A 100 -18.79 -16.33 11.17
C LEU A 100 -18.87 -17.64 11.96
N GLU A 101 -17.79 -18.41 12.01
CA GLU A 101 -17.65 -19.60 12.86
C GLU A 101 -17.86 -19.24 14.34
N LYS A 102 -17.18 -18.20 14.84
CA LYS A 102 -17.41 -17.70 16.21
C LYS A 102 -18.86 -17.28 16.46
N THR A 103 -19.51 -16.68 15.46
CA THR A 103 -20.91 -16.26 15.55
C THR A 103 -21.85 -17.47 15.57
N LEU A 104 -21.56 -18.50 14.77
CA LEU A 104 -22.31 -19.75 14.75
C LEU A 104 -22.23 -20.45 16.10
N ASN A 105 -21.03 -20.63 16.67
CA ASN A 105 -20.85 -21.26 17.98
C ASN A 105 -21.63 -20.51 19.09
N LYS A 106 -21.72 -19.18 19.03
CA LYS A 106 -22.52 -18.38 19.99
C LYS A 106 -24.02 -18.57 19.77
N LEU A 107 -24.46 -18.67 18.51
CA LEU A 107 -25.87 -18.86 18.18
C LEU A 107 -26.35 -20.26 18.51
N GLU A 108 -25.51 -21.27 18.31
CA GLU A 108 -25.75 -22.67 18.67
C GLU A 108 -26.01 -22.79 20.18
N LYS A 109 -25.07 -22.31 21.02
CA LYS A 109 -25.25 -22.25 22.48
C LYS A 109 -26.53 -21.50 22.91
N ARG A 110 -26.89 -20.43 22.19
CA ARG A 110 -28.12 -19.67 22.47
C ARG A 110 -29.37 -20.43 22.05
N CYS A 111 -29.32 -21.21 20.97
CA CYS A 111 -30.41 -22.10 20.58
C CYS A 111 -30.67 -23.14 21.67
N ASP A 112 -29.62 -23.77 22.18
CA ASP A 112 -29.71 -24.82 23.20
C ASP A 112 -30.32 -24.26 24.49
N HIS A 113 -29.79 -23.14 24.99
CA HIS A 113 -30.32 -22.45 26.18
C HIS A 113 -31.78 -22.01 26.06
N VAL A 114 -32.22 -21.56 24.89
CA VAL A 114 -33.63 -21.15 24.66
C VAL A 114 -34.55 -22.35 24.52
N ALA A 115 -34.04 -23.48 24.01
CA ALA A 115 -34.77 -24.74 23.97
C ALA A 115 -34.98 -25.30 25.38
N GLU A 116 -33.96 -25.25 26.23
CA GLU A 116 -34.04 -25.65 27.65
C GLU A 116 -35.03 -24.80 28.45
N LYS A 117 -35.14 -23.50 28.16
CA LYS A 117 -36.09 -22.58 28.80
C LYS A 117 -37.54 -22.67 28.30
N GLY A 118 -37.88 -23.64 27.44
CA GLY A 118 -39.27 -23.88 27.03
C GLY A 118 -39.90 -22.80 26.13
N CYS A 119 -39.11 -22.12 25.28
CA CYS A 119 -39.58 -21.05 24.38
C CYS A 119 -39.55 -21.48 22.90
N PRO A 120 -40.52 -22.28 22.41
CA PRO A 120 -40.43 -22.98 21.11
C PRO A 120 -40.43 -22.05 19.89
N GLN A 121 -41.19 -20.95 19.90
CA GLN A 121 -41.22 -20.00 18.78
C GLN A 121 -39.89 -19.25 18.62
N GLN A 122 -39.25 -18.88 19.74
CA GLN A 122 -37.96 -18.19 19.73
C GLN A 122 -36.83 -19.13 19.31
N ALA A 123 -36.83 -20.38 19.79
CA ALA A 123 -35.91 -21.43 19.34
C ALA A 123 -36.01 -21.67 17.83
N LYS A 124 -37.23 -21.73 17.26
CA LYS A 124 -37.44 -21.90 15.80
C LYS A 124 -36.82 -20.75 14.98
N LYS A 125 -37.02 -19.50 15.39
CA LYS A 125 -36.42 -18.32 14.72
C LYS A 125 -34.89 -18.35 14.78
N LEU A 126 -34.31 -18.73 15.91
CA LEU A 126 -32.87 -18.85 16.08
C LEU A 126 -32.28 -19.99 15.22
N ARG A 127 -32.92 -21.16 15.19
CA ARG A 127 -32.51 -22.29 14.31
C ARG A 127 -32.54 -21.92 12.83
N ASN A 128 -33.55 -21.19 12.37
CA ASN A 128 -33.57 -20.68 10.99
C ASN A 128 -32.39 -19.74 10.71
N THR A 129 -32.07 -18.86 11.66
CA THR A 129 -30.93 -17.94 11.54
C THR A 129 -29.59 -18.69 11.51
N LEU A 130 -29.45 -19.73 12.36
CA LEU A 130 -28.29 -20.63 12.37
C LEU A 130 -28.11 -21.29 11.00
N ARG A 131 -29.16 -21.94 10.49
CA ARG A 131 -29.16 -22.59 9.17
C ARG A 131 -28.76 -21.65 8.04
N GLN A 132 -29.31 -20.42 8.02
CA GLN A 132 -28.93 -19.41 7.03
C GLN A 132 -27.44 -19.05 7.09
N LYS A 133 -26.90 -18.92 8.31
CA LYS A 133 -25.47 -18.60 8.52
C LYS A 133 -24.55 -19.77 8.19
N GLU A 134 -24.97 -21.01 8.42
CA GLU A 134 -24.22 -22.20 7.98
C GLU A 134 -24.15 -22.30 6.46
N VAL A 135 -25.28 -22.07 5.75
CA VAL A 135 -25.28 -22.03 4.29
C VAL A 135 -24.32 -20.95 3.78
N LYS A 136 -24.31 -19.79 4.44
CA LYS A 136 -23.38 -18.69 4.14
C LYS A 136 -21.92 -19.09 4.39
N LEU A 137 -21.63 -19.80 5.48
CA LEU A 137 -20.30 -20.32 5.81
C LEU A 137 -19.84 -21.30 4.73
N ARG A 138 -20.65 -22.31 4.39
CA ARG A 138 -20.36 -23.28 3.33
C ARG A 138 -20.08 -22.59 1.99
N ARG A 139 -20.86 -21.57 1.64
CA ARG A 139 -20.64 -20.77 0.42
C ARG A 139 -19.30 -20.04 0.44
N TRP A 140 -18.89 -19.50 1.58
CA TRP A 140 -17.61 -18.80 1.72
C TRP A 140 -16.42 -19.77 1.71
N GLN A 141 -16.53 -20.91 2.40
CA GLN A 141 -15.52 -21.97 2.39
C GLN A 141 -15.31 -22.54 0.98
N ARG A 142 -16.39 -22.87 0.25
CA ARG A 142 -16.31 -23.31 -1.17
C ARG A 142 -15.58 -22.29 -2.04
N LYS A 143 -15.86 -21.00 -1.83
CA LYS A 143 -15.22 -19.92 -2.57
C LYS A 143 -13.74 -19.76 -2.21
N GLN A 144 -13.37 -19.94 -0.95
CA GLN A 144 -11.98 -19.94 -0.51
C GLN A 144 -11.23 -21.11 -1.16
N ALA A 145 -11.78 -22.32 -1.10
CA ALA A 145 -11.21 -23.51 -1.71
C ALA A 145 -10.97 -23.32 -3.21
N ALA A 146 -11.96 -22.80 -3.95
CA ALA A 146 -11.80 -22.49 -5.38
C ALA A 146 -10.65 -21.51 -5.65
N LEU A 147 -10.50 -20.45 -4.84
CA LEU A 147 -9.41 -19.49 -5.01
C LEU A 147 -8.03 -20.04 -4.61
N VAL A 148 -7.99 -21.00 -3.67
CA VAL A 148 -6.76 -21.72 -3.31
C VAL A 148 -6.33 -22.64 -4.43
N ALA A 149 -7.26 -23.43 -5.00
CA ALA A 149 -7.00 -24.27 -6.16
C ALA A 149 -6.51 -23.43 -7.36
N GLU A 150 -7.19 -22.33 -7.69
CA GLU A 150 -6.74 -21.40 -8.74
C GLU A 150 -5.31 -20.90 -8.50
N LYS A 151 -4.93 -20.69 -7.23
CA LYS A 151 -3.59 -20.21 -6.85
C LYS A 151 -2.54 -21.30 -7.03
N GLN A 152 -2.83 -22.52 -6.60
CA GLN A 152 -1.94 -23.68 -6.74
C GLN A 152 -1.69 -24.02 -8.21
N GLU A 153 -2.72 -23.96 -9.04
CA GLU A 153 -2.62 -24.21 -10.49
C GLU A 153 -2.10 -23.00 -11.28
N ASN A 154 -1.76 -21.90 -10.61
CA ASN A 154 -1.38 -20.61 -11.20
C ASN A 154 -2.36 -20.08 -12.29
N LYS A 155 -3.63 -20.47 -12.23
CA LYS A 155 -4.67 -20.03 -13.17
C LYS A 155 -5.01 -18.56 -12.95
N THR A 156 -5.16 -17.81 -14.04
CA THR A 156 -5.50 -16.38 -14.00
C THR A 156 -6.67 -16.06 -14.92
N PRO A 157 -7.91 -16.46 -14.58
CA PRO A 157 -9.07 -16.27 -15.46
C PRO A 157 -9.47 -14.80 -15.59
N ILE A 158 -9.05 -14.19 -16.70
CA ILE A 158 -9.38 -12.80 -17.08
C ILE A 158 -10.55 -12.81 -18.06
N CYS A 159 -11.55 -11.99 -17.77
CA CYS A 159 -12.71 -11.77 -18.63
C CYS A 159 -12.62 -10.34 -19.19
N PHE A 160 -12.15 -10.19 -20.43
CA PHE A 160 -12.15 -8.91 -21.13
C PHE A 160 -13.59 -8.44 -21.38
N GLY A 161 -13.87 -7.16 -21.18
CA GLY A 161 -15.25 -6.62 -21.14
C GLY A 161 -15.93 -6.76 -19.77
N GLY A 162 -15.42 -7.64 -18.91
CA GLY A 162 -15.82 -7.77 -17.51
C GLY A 162 -16.94 -8.77 -17.27
N ARG A 163 -16.87 -9.46 -16.11
CA ARG A 163 -17.81 -10.53 -15.75
C ARG A 163 -19.27 -10.06 -15.62
N LYS A 164 -19.52 -8.76 -15.41
CA LYS A 164 -20.87 -8.19 -15.28
C LYS A 164 -21.60 -8.26 -16.63
N LEU A 165 -21.01 -7.70 -17.68
CA LEU A 165 -21.60 -7.72 -19.02
C LEU A 165 -21.73 -9.15 -19.55
N LEU A 166 -20.77 -10.05 -19.25
CA LEU A 166 -20.89 -11.46 -19.64
C LEU A 166 -22.12 -12.14 -19.03
N LYS A 167 -22.44 -11.85 -17.76
CA LYS A 167 -23.62 -12.40 -17.10
C LYS A 167 -24.92 -11.78 -17.58
N GLU A 168 -24.91 -10.49 -17.85
CA GLU A 168 -26.05 -9.76 -18.41
C GLU A 168 -26.54 -10.42 -19.71
N ARG A 169 -25.61 -10.87 -20.56
CA ARG A 169 -25.94 -11.62 -21.79
C ARG A 169 -26.86 -12.82 -21.54
N GLN A 170 -26.72 -13.51 -20.41
CA GLN A 170 -27.50 -14.71 -20.07
C GLN A 170 -28.96 -14.39 -19.73
N THR A 171 -29.26 -13.12 -19.41
CA THR A 171 -30.60 -12.66 -19.03
C THR A 171 -31.38 -12.06 -20.20
N LEU A 172 -30.68 -11.69 -21.29
CA LEU A 172 -31.27 -11.05 -22.46
C LEU A 172 -31.92 -12.09 -23.37
N LYS A 173 -33.19 -11.84 -23.70
CA LYS A 173 -34.00 -12.70 -24.60
C LYS A 173 -34.37 -12.00 -25.91
N SER A 174 -34.46 -10.66 -25.93
CA SER A 174 -34.83 -9.89 -27.12
C SER A 174 -33.64 -9.62 -28.05
N ASN A 175 -33.90 -9.58 -29.36
CA ASN A 175 -32.88 -9.29 -30.37
C ASN A 175 -32.30 -7.88 -30.22
N GLU A 176 -33.13 -6.88 -29.93
CA GLU A 176 -32.68 -5.50 -29.68
C GLU A 176 -31.76 -5.42 -28.46
N GLY A 177 -32.12 -6.10 -27.36
CA GLY A 177 -31.29 -6.15 -26.16
C GLY A 177 -29.94 -6.82 -26.41
N ILE A 178 -29.92 -7.88 -27.25
CA ILE A 178 -28.68 -8.54 -27.66
C ILE A 178 -27.80 -7.60 -28.50
N ARG A 179 -28.37 -6.83 -29.42
CA ARG A 179 -27.62 -5.88 -30.27
C ARG A 179 -27.02 -4.73 -29.43
N ASP A 180 -27.80 -4.14 -28.52
CA ASP A 180 -27.29 -3.13 -27.58
C ASP A 180 -26.15 -3.70 -26.71
N TRP A 181 -26.34 -4.92 -26.18
CA TRP A 181 -25.31 -5.59 -25.42
C TRP A 181 -24.05 -5.85 -26.23
N GLN A 182 -24.17 -6.26 -27.51
CA GLN A 182 -23.02 -6.48 -28.39
C GLN A 182 -22.20 -5.21 -28.55
N CYS A 183 -22.84 -4.06 -28.74
CA CYS A 183 -22.18 -2.76 -28.81
C CYS A 183 -21.43 -2.45 -27.51
N ARG A 184 -22.11 -2.54 -26.36
CA ARG A 184 -21.47 -2.29 -25.05
C ARG A 184 -20.35 -3.29 -24.73
N TRP A 185 -20.49 -4.54 -25.13
CA TRP A 185 -19.48 -5.58 -24.95
C TRP A 185 -18.25 -5.34 -25.82
N HIS A 186 -18.45 -4.93 -27.08
CA HIS A 186 -17.39 -4.53 -27.99
C HIS A 186 -16.65 -3.31 -27.44
N GLU A 187 -17.36 -2.23 -27.11
CA GLU A 187 -16.76 -1.02 -26.54
C GLU A 187 -15.96 -1.31 -25.27
N ALA A 188 -16.50 -2.11 -24.34
CA ALA A 188 -15.80 -2.45 -23.10
C ALA A 188 -14.49 -3.21 -23.32
N ARG A 189 -14.34 -3.88 -24.48
CA ARG A 189 -13.17 -4.65 -24.89
C ARG A 189 -12.18 -3.84 -25.73
N HIS A 190 -12.66 -2.85 -26.47
CA HIS A 190 -11.88 -2.11 -27.48
C HIS A 190 -11.68 -0.62 -27.17
N ARG A 191 -11.94 -0.17 -25.94
CA ARG A 191 -11.82 1.25 -25.54
C ARG A 191 -10.43 1.74 -25.12
N GLU A 192 -9.38 0.95 -25.23
CA GLU A 192 -8.04 1.40 -24.82
C GLU A 192 -6.91 0.72 -25.59
N PHE A 193 -5.80 1.42 -25.76
CA PHE A 193 -4.54 0.83 -26.18
C PHE A 193 -3.37 1.56 -25.53
N LEU A 194 -2.22 0.89 -25.47
CA LEU A 194 -1.00 1.39 -24.83
C LEU A 194 0.16 1.29 -25.82
N LEU A 195 0.90 2.39 -25.93
CA LEU A 195 2.17 2.49 -26.63
C LEU A 195 3.24 2.78 -25.58
N VAL A 196 4.22 1.89 -25.46
CA VAL A 196 5.27 2.01 -24.45
C VAL A 196 6.47 2.72 -25.06
N GLY A 197 7.04 3.65 -24.29
CA GLY A 197 8.24 4.40 -24.62
C GLY A 197 9.55 3.76 -24.15
N SER A 198 10.69 4.18 -24.70
CA SER A 198 12.03 3.71 -24.32
C SER A 198 13.00 4.87 -24.33
N HIS A 199 14.00 4.80 -23.46
CA HIS A 199 15.12 5.74 -23.43
C HIS A 199 15.95 5.70 -24.72
N ASP A 200 15.86 4.63 -25.51
CA ASP A 200 16.58 4.45 -26.78
C ASP A 200 15.91 5.13 -27.98
N GLU A 201 14.65 5.55 -27.85
CA GLU A 201 13.90 6.13 -28.98
C GLU A 201 14.10 7.65 -29.08
N SER A 202 14.25 8.18 -30.30
CA SER A 202 14.53 9.61 -30.59
C SER A 202 13.40 10.58 -30.23
N TRP A 203 12.29 10.09 -29.68
CA TRP A 203 11.12 10.87 -29.23
C TRP A 203 10.52 10.30 -27.95
N GLY A 204 11.24 9.41 -27.26
CA GLY A 204 10.72 8.66 -26.13
C GLY A 204 9.70 7.58 -26.51
N CYS A 205 9.00 7.68 -27.65
CA CYS A 205 8.23 6.62 -28.29
C CYS A 205 8.22 6.79 -29.82
N GLN A 206 8.56 5.75 -30.58
CA GLN A 206 8.53 5.84 -32.05
C GLN A 206 7.11 5.89 -32.63
N ASN A 207 6.15 5.22 -31.98
CA ASN A 207 4.78 5.10 -32.51
C ASN A 207 3.90 6.29 -32.15
N ALA A 208 4.31 7.14 -31.21
CA ALA A 208 3.58 8.32 -30.78
C ALA A 208 4.58 9.39 -30.36
N GLN A 209 4.56 10.54 -31.03
CA GLN A 209 5.55 11.61 -30.84
C GLN A 209 4.83 12.86 -30.41
N LEU A 210 5.25 13.43 -29.28
CA LEU A 210 4.68 14.65 -28.72
C LEU A 210 5.65 15.81 -28.97
N SER A 211 5.15 16.90 -29.55
CA SER A 211 5.90 18.13 -29.80
C SER A 211 5.13 19.34 -29.27
N PRO A 212 5.82 20.42 -28.82
CA PRO A 212 5.15 21.68 -28.52
C PRO A 212 4.51 22.25 -29.79
N SER A 213 3.36 22.91 -29.64
CA SER A 213 2.76 23.73 -30.70
C SER A 213 3.51 25.05 -30.80
N GLU A 214 3.68 25.59 -32.01
CA GLU A 214 4.35 26.88 -32.24
C GLU A 214 3.47 28.08 -31.85
N GLN A 215 2.15 27.91 -31.86
CA GLN A 215 1.19 29.02 -31.76
C GLN A 215 0.51 29.14 -30.38
N ASP A 216 0.56 28.10 -29.55
CA ASP A 216 -0.22 27.98 -28.31
C ASP A 216 0.58 27.24 -27.22
N ASP A 217 0.26 27.47 -25.94
CA ASP A 217 0.67 26.62 -24.80
C ASP A 217 -0.09 25.28 -24.84
N ALA A 218 0.19 24.51 -25.90
CA ALA A 218 -0.42 23.25 -26.24
C ALA A 218 0.62 22.32 -26.90
N TYR A 219 0.29 21.05 -26.98
CA TYR A 219 1.10 20.06 -27.69
C TYR A 219 0.38 19.52 -28.92
N GLN A 220 1.17 19.02 -29.86
CA GLN A 220 0.72 18.26 -31.00
C GLN A 220 1.22 16.83 -30.85
N LEU A 221 0.37 15.86 -31.16
CA LEU A 221 0.70 14.44 -31.13
C LEU A 221 0.64 13.85 -32.53
N LYS A 222 1.78 13.34 -32.99
CA LYS A 222 1.88 12.52 -34.19
C LYS A 222 1.83 11.04 -33.83
N LEU A 223 0.76 10.37 -34.21
CA LEU A 223 0.54 8.95 -33.98
C LEU A 223 0.76 8.16 -35.27
N LEU A 224 1.62 7.15 -35.23
CA LEU A 224 1.85 6.27 -36.37
C LEU A 224 0.72 5.23 -36.51
N VAL A 225 0.15 5.11 -37.70
CA VAL A 225 -0.93 4.18 -37.99
C VAL A 225 -0.36 2.77 -38.29
N PRO A 226 -0.91 1.70 -37.70
CA PRO A 226 -0.53 0.32 -38.01
C PRO A 226 -0.74 0.01 -39.50
N HIS A 227 0.14 -0.80 -40.08
CA HIS A 227 0.17 -1.00 -41.53
C HIS A 227 -1.18 -1.43 -42.15
N GLN A 228 -1.97 -2.29 -41.51
CA GLN A 228 -3.30 -2.68 -42.03
C GLN A 228 -4.31 -1.53 -42.11
N LEU A 229 -4.11 -0.47 -41.33
CA LEU A 229 -5.03 0.65 -41.25
C LEU A 229 -4.60 1.82 -42.15
N ARG A 230 -3.40 1.74 -42.75
CA ARG A 230 -2.83 2.85 -43.53
C ARG A 230 -3.56 3.14 -44.84
N ALA A 231 -4.15 2.11 -45.45
CA ALA A 231 -4.94 2.29 -46.67
C ALA A 231 -6.17 3.18 -46.44
N THR A 232 -6.71 3.18 -45.22
CA THR A 232 -7.91 3.95 -44.86
C THR A 232 -7.57 5.28 -44.17
N PHE A 233 -6.59 5.28 -43.25
CA PHE A 233 -6.33 6.42 -42.37
C PHE A 233 -4.97 7.10 -42.63
N GLY A 234 -4.28 6.71 -43.70
CA GLY A 234 -2.94 7.19 -44.02
C GLY A 234 -1.86 6.67 -43.06
N THR A 235 -0.64 7.17 -43.22
CA THR A 235 0.51 6.68 -42.44
C THR A 235 0.52 7.22 -41.01
N THR A 236 0.02 8.43 -40.79
CA THR A 236 0.08 9.12 -39.49
C THR A 236 -1.19 9.91 -39.23
N ILE A 237 -1.58 9.97 -37.96
CA ILE A 237 -2.66 10.83 -37.45
C ILE A 237 -2.01 11.93 -36.61
N ASN A 238 -2.27 13.18 -36.95
CA ASN A 238 -1.87 14.33 -36.14
C ASN A 238 -3.06 14.79 -35.30
N ILE A 239 -2.85 15.01 -34.01
CA ILE A 239 -3.85 15.50 -33.06
C ILE A 239 -3.28 16.72 -32.37
N ASP A 240 -3.90 17.87 -32.61
CA ASP A 240 -3.42 19.16 -32.14
C ASP A 240 -4.13 19.63 -30.86
N CYS A 241 -3.72 20.80 -30.36
CA CYS A 241 -4.35 21.50 -29.24
C CYS A 241 -4.43 20.68 -27.94
N LEU A 242 -3.43 19.83 -27.67
CA LEU A 242 -3.36 19.02 -26.47
C LEU A 242 -2.94 19.87 -25.27
N LYS A 243 -3.91 20.22 -24.42
CA LYS A 243 -3.68 21.03 -23.22
C LYS A 243 -3.67 20.15 -21.98
N PHE A 244 -2.53 20.05 -21.29
CA PHE A 244 -2.40 19.32 -20.03
C PHE A 244 -2.68 20.25 -18.85
N LYS A 245 -3.65 19.88 -17.99
CA LYS A 245 -3.99 20.66 -16.79
C LYS A 245 -2.88 20.62 -15.73
N HIS A 246 -2.17 19.51 -15.65
CA HIS A 246 -1.11 19.27 -14.67
C HIS A 246 0.07 18.58 -15.34
N GLY A 247 1.28 18.75 -14.77
CA GLY A 247 2.49 18.08 -15.26
C GLY A 247 3.15 18.73 -16.47
N LYS A 248 2.76 19.96 -16.84
CA LYS A 248 3.34 20.70 -17.97
C LYS A 248 4.87 20.73 -17.92
N ALA A 249 5.46 21.09 -16.78
CA ALA A 249 6.91 21.13 -16.61
C ALA A 249 7.58 19.76 -16.85
N ALA A 250 7.02 18.68 -16.32
CA ALA A 250 7.56 17.33 -16.48
C ALA A 250 7.44 16.84 -17.94
N ILE A 251 6.32 17.13 -18.61
CA ILE A 251 6.14 16.81 -20.03
C ILE A 251 7.09 17.64 -20.89
N ALA A 252 7.19 18.95 -20.64
CA ALA A 252 8.08 19.86 -21.35
C ALA A 252 9.54 19.41 -21.24
N GLN A 253 9.99 19.07 -20.02
CA GLN A 253 11.35 18.54 -19.78
C GLN A 253 11.59 17.24 -20.55
N ALA A 254 10.64 16.30 -20.51
CA ALA A 254 10.78 15.03 -21.22
C ALA A 254 10.79 15.19 -22.75
N VAL A 255 9.93 16.07 -23.29
CA VAL A 255 9.88 16.39 -24.72
C VAL A 255 11.17 17.09 -25.15
N TRP A 256 11.63 18.09 -24.40
CA TRP A 256 12.89 18.80 -24.67
C TRP A 256 14.09 17.86 -24.65
N GLN A 257 14.22 17.01 -23.62
CA GLN A 257 15.33 16.04 -23.54
C GLN A 257 15.34 15.07 -24.73
N ASN A 258 14.17 14.66 -25.21
CA ASN A 258 14.07 13.82 -26.40
C ASN A 258 14.40 14.57 -27.69
N GLN A 259 14.05 15.86 -27.81
CA GLN A 259 14.45 16.71 -28.92
C GLN A 259 15.97 16.91 -28.96
N VAL A 260 16.59 17.14 -27.80
CA VAL A 260 18.06 17.24 -27.68
C VAL A 260 18.72 15.92 -28.08
N LYS A 261 18.22 14.78 -27.59
CA LYS A 261 18.72 13.46 -27.99
C LYS A 261 18.66 13.21 -29.50
N LYS A 262 17.63 13.73 -30.17
CA LYS A 262 17.51 13.60 -31.63
C LYS A 262 18.70 14.28 -32.34
N LEU A 263 19.20 15.37 -31.78
CA LEU A 263 20.36 16.12 -32.28
C LEU A 263 21.69 15.48 -31.81
N ASP A 264 21.75 15.03 -30.57
CA ASP A 264 22.93 14.38 -29.97
C ASP A 264 22.56 13.00 -29.40
N LYS A 265 22.98 11.95 -30.12
CA LYS A 265 22.69 10.55 -29.75
C LYS A 265 23.45 10.07 -28.51
N SER A 266 24.44 10.82 -28.01
CA SER A 266 25.16 10.48 -26.77
C SER A 266 24.30 10.71 -25.52
N ILE A 267 23.29 11.58 -25.62
CA ILE A 267 22.39 11.92 -24.52
C ILE A 267 21.32 10.85 -24.36
N LYS A 268 21.09 10.44 -23.11
CA LYS A 268 20.02 9.50 -22.76
C LYS A 268 18.65 10.18 -22.90
N GLY A 269 17.73 9.52 -23.59
CA GLY A 269 16.37 10.01 -23.81
C GLY A 269 15.45 9.68 -22.64
N GLN A 270 14.26 10.29 -22.66
CA GLN A 270 13.19 10.08 -21.69
C GLN A 270 12.13 9.15 -22.29
N PRO A 271 11.84 7.98 -21.70
CA PRO A 271 10.76 7.13 -22.17
C PRO A 271 9.40 7.83 -21.99
N LEU A 272 8.63 7.95 -23.07
CA LEU A 272 7.28 8.49 -23.05
C LEU A 272 6.29 7.37 -23.39
N SER A 273 5.42 6.99 -22.45
CA SER A 273 4.39 5.98 -22.75
C SER A 273 3.02 6.63 -22.90
N PHE A 274 2.30 6.28 -23.97
CA PHE A 274 1.02 6.88 -24.34
C PHE A 274 -0.09 5.83 -24.20
N ARG A 275 -1.03 6.06 -23.30
CA ARG A 275 -2.26 5.27 -23.18
C ARG A 275 -3.44 6.08 -23.67
N PHE A 276 -4.12 5.55 -24.68
CA PHE A 276 -5.37 6.09 -25.16
C PHE A 276 -6.51 5.34 -24.48
N LYS A 277 -7.49 6.07 -23.95
CA LYS A 277 -8.63 5.50 -23.25
C LYS A 277 -9.90 6.25 -23.60
N ARG A 278 -10.90 5.52 -24.09
CA ARG A 278 -12.23 6.05 -24.42
C ARG A 278 -13.17 5.89 -23.22
N ASP A 279 -13.92 6.93 -22.94
CA ASP A 279 -15.07 6.89 -22.04
C ASP A 279 -16.29 7.54 -22.70
N LYS A 280 -17.40 7.69 -21.96
CA LYS A 280 -18.67 8.21 -22.48
C LYS A 280 -18.56 9.61 -23.11
N LYS A 281 -17.53 10.38 -22.76
CA LYS A 281 -17.36 11.75 -23.25
C LYS A 281 -16.26 11.81 -24.35
N GLY A 282 -15.79 10.68 -24.87
CA GLY A 282 -14.75 10.59 -25.91
C GLY A 282 -13.39 10.14 -25.39
N TRP A 283 -12.36 10.29 -26.22
CA TRP A 283 -11.00 9.84 -25.92
C TRP A 283 -10.25 10.74 -24.94
N ARG A 284 -9.42 10.09 -24.13
CA ARG A 284 -8.40 10.72 -23.29
C ARG A 284 -7.04 10.12 -23.62
N LEU A 285 -6.03 10.97 -23.59
CA LEU A 285 -4.64 10.60 -23.70
C LEU A 285 -4.01 10.69 -22.31
N LEU A 286 -3.37 9.61 -21.90
CA LEU A 286 -2.58 9.52 -20.68
C LEU A 286 -1.12 9.35 -21.08
N VAL A 287 -0.28 10.32 -20.72
CA VAL A 287 1.15 10.34 -21.00
C VAL A 287 1.89 10.03 -19.71
N SER A 288 2.62 8.92 -19.69
CA SER A 288 3.51 8.56 -18.60
C SER A 288 4.93 9.00 -18.89
N VAL A 289 5.52 9.75 -17.96
CA VAL A 289 6.90 10.26 -18.02
C VAL A 289 7.65 9.87 -16.75
N GLU A 290 8.96 9.73 -16.82
CA GLU A 290 9.80 9.53 -15.64
C GLU A 290 10.19 10.87 -15.04
N VAL A 291 9.76 11.13 -13.80
CA VAL A 291 10.17 12.32 -13.06
C VAL A 291 11.29 11.91 -12.10
N ALA A 292 12.46 12.51 -12.30
CA ALA A 292 13.61 12.35 -11.42
C ALA A 292 13.52 13.35 -10.26
N GLY A 293 13.99 12.95 -9.09
CA GLY A 293 14.33 13.90 -8.02
C GLY A 293 15.66 14.62 -8.30
N PRO A 294 16.14 15.46 -7.37
CA PRO A 294 17.44 16.10 -7.47
C PRO A 294 18.57 15.09 -7.65
N THR A 295 19.58 15.44 -8.46
CA THR A 295 20.65 14.50 -8.85
C THR A 295 21.77 14.49 -7.82
N ALA A 296 22.12 15.64 -7.26
CA ALA A 296 23.12 15.72 -6.21
C ALA A 296 22.49 15.35 -4.86
N GLN A 297 23.19 14.55 -4.06
CA GLN A 297 22.70 14.20 -2.71
C GLN A 297 22.52 15.45 -1.82
N ALA A 298 23.39 16.45 -1.97
CA ALA A 298 23.33 17.70 -1.24
C ALA A 298 22.08 18.56 -1.54
N GLU A 299 21.39 18.29 -2.66
CA GLU A 299 20.13 18.96 -2.98
C GLU A 299 18.93 18.31 -2.26
N TRP A 300 19.15 17.18 -1.57
CA TRP A 300 18.09 16.53 -0.82
C TRP A 300 18.00 17.08 0.60
N ILE A 301 16.78 17.44 0.98
CA ILE A 301 16.40 17.67 2.36
C ILE A 301 16.40 16.32 3.09
N ASP A 302 17.37 16.13 3.97
CA ASP A 302 17.62 14.90 4.71
C ASP A 302 17.30 15.05 6.22
N ALA A 303 17.70 14.08 7.04
CA ALA A 303 17.38 13.98 8.46
C ALA A 303 18.33 14.77 9.39
N ASP A 304 19.28 15.53 8.82
CA ASP A 304 20.35 16.23 9.55
C ASP A 304 19.80 17.24 10.56
N GLN A 305 18.74 17.96 10.20
CA GLN A 305 18.10 18.97 11.05
C GLN A 305 16.96 18.39 11.91
N GLY A 306 16.64 17.11 11.76
CA GLY A 306 15.43 16.52 12.33
C GLY A 306 14.59 15.78 11.29
N VAL A 307 13.46 15.26 11.72
CA VAL A 307 12.49 14.58 10.84
C VAL A 307 11.05 14.96 11.15
N ILE A 308 10.19 14.80 10.16
CA ILE A 308 8.74 14.90 10.29
C ILE A 308 8.16 13.49 10.36
N GLY A 309 7.73 13.07 11.54
CA GLY A 309 7.00 11.81 11.74
C GLY A 309 5.53 11.97 11.34
N VAL A 310 5.00 11.05 10.53
CA VAL A 310 3.64 11.13 10.01
C VAL A 310 2.87 9.83 10.26
N ASP A 311 1.78 9.93 11.03
CA ASP A 311 0.76 8.89 11.16
C ASP A 311 -0.38 9.16 10.18
N VAL A 312 -0.66 8.19 9.30
CA VAL A 312 -1.63 8.34 8.21
C VAL A 312 -2.96 7.68 8.60
N ASN A 313 -3.99 8.50 8.79
CA ASN A 313 -5.33 8.09 9.19
C ASN A 313 -6.35 8.36 8.07
N PRO A 314 -7.56 7.74 8.11
CA PRO A 314 -8.55 7.91 7.04
C PRO A 314 -9.17 9.32 6.97
N ASP A 315 -9.17 10.04 8.07
CA ASP A 315 -9.81 11.34 8.27
C ASP A 315 -8.81 12.48 8.50
N HIS A 316 -7.53 12.19 8.72
CA HIS A 316 -6.46 13.19 8.82
C HIS A 316 -5.05 12.58 8.67
N LEU A 317 -4.04 13.43 8.49
CA LEU A 317 -2.62 13.11 8.68
C LEU A 317 -2.17 13.76 9.98
N ALA A 318 -1.75 12.96 10.97
CA ALA A 318 -1.19 13.47 12.22
C ALA A 318 0.33 13.56 12.10
N VAL A 319 0.87 14.73 12.41
CA VAL A 319 2.26 15.07 12.10
C VAL A 319 2.95 15.60 13.35
N VAL A 320 4.15 15.09 13.62
CA VAL A 320 5.02 15.61 14.68
C VAL A 320 6.37 15.91 14.06
N GLU A 321 6.86 17.12 14.30
CA GLU A 321 8.22 17.52 13.98
C GLU A 321 9.16 17.15 15.12
N LEU A 322 10.31 16.56 14.78
CA LEU A 322 11.34 16.17 15.71
C LEU A 322 12.64 16.95 15.41
N ASP A 323 13.43 17.21 16.44
CA ASP A 323 14.84 17.60 16.29
C ASP A 323 15.72 16.38 15.93
N ARG A 324 17.02 16.62 15.69
CA ARG A 324 18.03 15.59 15.41
C ARG A 324 18.22 14.55 16.53
N ASN A 325 17.77 14.87 17.75
CA ASN A 325 17.84 13.99 18.92
C ASN A 325 16.54 13.19 19.12
N GLY A 326 15.55 13.40 18.26
CA GLY A 326 14.23 12.76 18.33
C GLY A 326 13.27 13.39 19.33
N ASN A 327 13.54 14.59 19.85
CA ASN A 327 12.62 15.30 20.73
C ASN A 327 11.53 16.00 19.90
N PRO A 328 10.25 15.97 20.33
CA PRO A 328 9.19 16.68 19.64
C PRO A 328 9.37 18.20 19.75
N LEU A 329 9.19 18.92 18.65
CA LEU A 329 9.22 20.39 18.59
C LEU A 329 7.81 20.97 18.47
N GLN A 330 7.08 20.57 17.42
CA GLN A 330 5.69 20.96 17.19
C GLN A 330 4.88 19.81 16.57
N HIS A 331 3.56 19.93 16.59
CA HIS A 331 2.66 18.97 15.97
C HIS A 331 1.59 19.69 15.14
N ARG A 332 1.11 19.03 14.08
CA ARG A 332 0.07 19.54 13.18
C ARG A 332 -0.85 18.41 12.73
N THR A 333 -2.10 18.77 12.44
CA THR A 333 -3.08 17.88 11.82
C THR A 333 -3.44 18.42 10.43
N PHE A 334 -3.39 17.56 9.42
CA PHE A 334 -3.90 17.88 8.08
C PHE A 334 -5.18 17.08 7.85
N ASP A 335 -6.33 17.76 7.90
CA ASP A 335 -7.63 17.11 7.82
C ASP A 335 -7.94 16.53 6.43
N LEU A 336 -8.64 15.40 6.41
CA LEU A 336 -9.13 14.71 5.22
C LEU A 336 -10.66 14.58 5.32
N PRO A 337 -11.43 15.65 5.00
CA PRO A 337 -12.90 15.63 5.02
C PRO A 337 -13.46 14.82 3.83
N LEU A 338 -13.29 13.49 3.87
CA LEU A 338 -13.63 12.57 2.79
C LEU A 338 -15.10 12.13 2.78
N HIS A 339 -15.85 12.45 3.84
CA HIS A 339 -17.25 12.05 3.98
C HIS A 339 -18.13 12.66 2.88
N TYR A 340 -19.01 11.83 2.31
CA TYR A 340 -19.93 12.20 1.23
C TYR A 340 -19.28 12.76 -0.04
N LYS A 341 -17.96 12.54 -0.22
CA LYS A 341 -17.23 12.98 -1.42
C LYS A 341 -17.13 11.87 -2.46
N ASN A 342 -17.19 12.25 -3.73
CA ASN A 342 -16.92 11.33 -4.83
C ASN A 342 -15.41 11.04 -4.99
N ASP A 343 -15.04 10.04 -5.79
CA ASP A 343 -13.63 9.62 -5.93
C ASP A 343 -12.69 10.73 -6.44
N ALA A 344 -13.18 11.64 -7.29
CA ALA A 344 -12.40 12.76 -7.80
C ALA A 344 -12.16 13.82 -6.71
N GLN A 345 -13.21 14.17 -5.96
CA GLN A 345 -13.13 15.09 -4.82
C GLN A 345 -12.20 14.54 -3.73
N ARG A 346 -12.31 13.25 -3.41
CA ARG A 346 -11.43 12.59 -2.43
C ARG A 346 -9.97 12.64 -2.87
N ALA A 347 -9.70 12.43 -4.16
CA ALA A 347 -8.35 12.51 -4.70
C ALA A 347 -7.78 13.94 -4.63
N ALA A 348 -8.61 14.97 -4.86
CA ALA A 348 -8.21 16.36 -4.71
C ALA A 348 -7.88 16.71 -3.25
N ILE A 349 -8.76 16.38 -2.30
CA ILE A 349 -8.56 16.62 -0.86
C ILE A 349 -7.28 15.94 -0.35
N ILE A 350 -7.08 14.66 -0.69
CA ILE A 350 -5.84 13.94 -0.34
C ILE A 350 -4.63 14.61 -1.01
N GLY A 351 -4.81 15.07 -2.26
CA GLY A 351 -3.84 15.86 -3.02
C GLY A 351 -3.35 17.07 -2.25
N ASP A 352 -4.29 17.88 -1.79
CA ASP A 352 -4.06 19.13 -1.07
C ASP A 352 -3.39 18.87 0.28
N ALA A 353 -3.93 17.96 1.10
CA ALA A 353 -3.35 17.65 2.41
C ALA A 353 -1.91 17.12 2.33
N VAL A 354 -1.59 16.29 1.32
CA VAL A 354 -0.22 15.81 1.12
C VAL A 354 0.68 16.94 0.59
N ARG A 355 0.17 17.83 -0.27
CA ARG A 355 0.94 19.01 -0.70
C ARG A 355 1.32 19.86 0.52
N ASP A 356 0.36 20.16 1.38
CA ASP A 356 0.56 21.02 2.54
C ASP A 356 1.51 20.38 3.57
N LEU A 357 1.43 19.05 3.77
CA LEU A 357 2.41 18.28 4.54
C LEU A 357 3.83 18.44 3.98
N MET A 358 3.97 18.34 2.66
CA MET A 358 5.29 18.39 2.01
C MET A 358 5.83 19.83 1.93
N ASP A 359 4.96 20.84 1.86
CA ASP A 359 5.33 22.25 2.04
C ASP A 359 5.84 22.49 3.45
N PHE A 360 5.16 21.95 4.47
CA PHE A 360 5.63 22.02 5.85
C PHE A 360 7.00 21.35 6.02
N ALA A 361 7.20 20.14 5.49
CA ALA A 361 8.50 19.47 5.55
C ALA A 361 9.62 20.25 4.84
N ALA A 362 9.32 20.87 3.68
CA ALA A 362 10.25 21.72 2.96
C ALA A 362 10.63 22.96 3.78
N GLN A 363 9.64 23.65 4.36
CA GLN A 363 9.84 24.84 5.20
C GLN A 363 10.71 24.55 6.42
N GLN A 364 10.54 23.38 7.05
CA GLN A 364 11.36 22.98 8.19
C GLN A 364 12.74 22.43 7.79
N GLY A 365 12.98 22.17 6.50
CA GLY A 365 14.21 21.53 6.04
C GLY A 365 14.42 20.13 6.62
N LYS A 366 13.34 19.33 6.72
CA LYS A 366 13.36 18.01 7.37
C LYS A 366 12.82 16.89 6.47
N ALA A 367 13.47 15.74 6.53
CA ALA A 367 12.99 14.52 5.91
C ALA A 367 11.66 14.04 6.52
N VAL A 368 10.89 13.27 5.74
CA VAL A 368 9.60 12.70 6.17
C VAL A 368 9.77 11.24 6.54
N VAL A 369 9.12 10.80 7.63
CA VAL A 369 9.13 9.41 8.09
C VAL A 369 7.70 8.90 8.18
N ILE A 370 7.43 7.79 7.48
CA ILE A 370 6.15 7.08 7.52
C ILE A 370 6.36 5.61 7.86
N GLU A 371 5.28 4.91 8.21
CA GLU A 371 5.35 3.45 8.39
C GLU A 371 5.63 2.71 7.06
N LYS A 372 6.18 1.50 7.14
CA LYS A 372 6.14 0.51 6.06
C LYS A 372 4.72 0.01 5.87
N LEU A 373 4.39 -0.31 4.63
CA LEU A 373 3.04 -0.69 4.26
C LEU A 373 2.83 -2.20 4.49
N ASP A 374 1.95 -2.58 5.42
CA ASP A 374 1.40 -3.94 5.51
C ASP A 374 -0.14 -3.90 5.32
N PHE A 375 -0.55 -4.06 4.05
CA PHE A 375 -1.96 -4.12 3.65
C PHE A 375 -2.72 -5.26 4.35
N GLN A 376 -2.05 -6.36 4.69
CA GLN A 376 -2.71 -7.54 5.25
C GLN A 376 -3.00 -7.33 6.73
N GLN A 377 -2.07 -6.74 7.48
CA GLN A 377 -2.22 -6.49 8.91
C GLN A 377 -3.26 -5.42 9.21
N LYS A 378 -3.20 -4.25 8.55
CA LYS A 378 -4.19 -3.17 8.76
C LYS A 378 -5.60 -3.65 8.37
N LYS A 379 -5.75 -4.37 7.26
CA LYS A 379 -7.06 -4.92 6.83
C LYS A 379 -7.64 -5.94 7.82
N ARG A 380 -6.79 -6.76 8.45
CA ARG A 380 -7.19 -7.71 9.50
C ARG A 380 -7.58 -7.01 10.81
N GLN A 381 -6.94 -5.90 11.16
CA GLN A 381 -7.28 -5.09 12.34
C GLN A 381 -8.64 -4.40 12.17
N TYR A 382 -8.88 -3.75 11.02
CA TYR A 382 -10.11 -2.98 10.82
C TYR A 382 -11.35 -3.85 10.53
N GLN A 383 -11.20 -5.05 9.97
CA GLN A 383 -12.33 -5.99 9.84
C GLN A 383 -12.84 -6.53 11.17
N LYS A 384 -12.08 -6.38 12.27
CA LYS A 384 -12.51 -6.75 13.62
C LYS A 384 -13.36 -5.66 14.30
N GLN A 385 -13.36 -4.43 13.78
CA GLN A 385 -14.20 -3.35 14.30
C GLN A 385 -15.59 -3.42 13.64
N ASP A 386 -16.64 -3.54 14.45
CA ASP A 386 -18.04 -3.76 14.04
C ASP A 386 -18.71 -2.53 13.36
N HIS A 387 -17.94 -1.67 12.67
CA HIS A 387 -18.46 -0.49 11.97
C HIS A 387 -18.34 -0.63 10.43
N PRO A 388 -19.40 -1.10 9.73
CA PRO A 388 -19.43 -1.27 8.28
C PRO A 388 -19.25 0.03 7.47
N GLN A 389 -19.46 1.19 8.09
CA GLN A 389 -19.27 2.51 7.49
C GLN A 389 -17.79 2.91 7.54
N TYR A 390 -17.14 2.70 8.69
CA TYR A 390 -15.70 2.93 8.91
C TYR A 390 -14.83 2.02 8.04
N ALA A 391 -15.18 0.74 7.93
CA ALA A 391 -14.52 -0.21 7.02
C ALA A 391 -14.71 0.10 5.52
N ARG A 392 -15.75 0.86 5.16
CA ARG A 392 -16.00 1.35 3.78
C ARG A 392 -15.15 2.59 3.47
N MET A 393 -14.99 3.48 4.45
CA MET A 393 -14.13 4.66 4.38
C MET A 393 -12.65 4.27 4.28
N LEU A 394 -12.23 3.27 5.08
CA LEU A 394 -10.90 2.66 5.15
C LEU A 394 -10.61 1.62 4.06
N ASN A 395 -11.07 1.84 2.83
CA ASN A 395 -10.56 1.01 1.74
C ASN A 395 -9.04 1.16 1.72
N ALA A 396 -8.30 0.06 1.90
CA ALA A 396 -6.83 0.01 1.85
C ALA A 396 -6.23 0.74 0.62
N PHE A 397 -7.04 0.87 -0.43
CA PHE A 397 -6.79 1.70 -1.60
C PHE A 397 -6.54 3.19 -1.31
N ALA A 398 -7.27 3.83 -0.38
CA ALA A 398 -7.08 5.24 -0.03
C ALA A 398 -5.75 5.46 0.72
N TYR A 399 -5.42 4.60 1.68
CA TYR A 399 -4.14 4.63 2.39
C TYR A 399 -2.95 4.40 1.45
N GLY A 400 -3.07 3.44 0.52
CA GLY A 400 -2.07 3.23 -0.53
C GLY A 400 -1.86 4.50 -1.37
N LYS A 401 -2.95 5.13 -1.82
CA LYS A 401 -2.89 6.39 -2.58
C LYS A 401 -2.21 7.53 -1.83
N ILE A 402 -2.49 7.70 -0.53
CA ILE A 402 -1.85 8.75 0.28
C ILE A 402 -0.33 8.53 0.29
N LYS A 403 0.12 7.30 0.55
CA LYS A 403 1.56 6.98 0.55
C LYS A 403 2.22 7.12 -0.81
N ASP A 404 1.57 6.61 -1.87
CA ASP A 404 2.06 6.76 -3.24
C ASP A 404 2.23 8.24 -3.60
N LEU A 405 1.33 9.10 -3.10
CA LEU A 405 1.38 10.53 -3.30
C LEU A 405 2.48 11.20 -2.45
N ILE A 406 2.65 10.82 -1.18
CA ILE A 406 3.76 11.28 -0.33
C ILE A 406 5.08 10.96 -1.01
N GLU A 407 5.32 9.70 -1.39
CA GLU A 407 6.52 9.29 -2.14
C GLU A 407 6.73 10.10 -3.43
N THR A 408 5.64 10.37 -4.17
CA THR A 408 5.72 11.17 -5.40
C THR A 408 6.16 12.60 -5.11
N GLN A 409 5.60 13.23 -4.08
CA GLN A 409 5.93 14.60 -3.72
C GLN A 409 7.32 14.69 -3.09
N SER A 410 7.73 13.70 -2.30
CA SER A 410 9.08 13.55 -1.76
C SER A 410 10.13 13.58 -2.87
N ILE A 411 9.95 12.78 -3.92
CA ILE A 411 10.88 12.77 -5.06
C ILE A 411 10.89 14.11 -5.79
N LYS A 412 9.71 14.67 -6.09
CA LYS A 412 9.60 15.96 -6.82
C LYS A 412 10.26 17.13 -6.11
N ARG A 413 10.19 17.15 -4.79
CA ARG A 413 10.63 18.27 -3.95
C ARG A 413 12.03 18.05 -3.37
N GLY A 414 12.68 16.92 -3.66
CA GLY A 414 13.98 16.61 -3.08
C GLY A 414 13.91 16.33 -1.57
N ILE A 415 12.81 15.80 -1.05
CA ILE A 415 12.69 15.50 0.38
C ILE A 415 12.86 13.99 0.59
N ARG A 416 13.80 13.58 1.45
CA ARG A 416 13.97 12.16 1.79
C ARG A 416 12.72 11.61 2.47
N LEU A 417 12.35 10.39 2.06
CA LEU A 417 11.26 9.64 2.68
C LEU A 417 11.81 8.35 3.27
N TYR A 418 11.64 8.20 4.59
CA TYR A 418 12.03 7.01 5.32
C TYR A 418 10.81 6.17 5.68
N HIS A 419 11.00 4.86 5.64
CA HIS A 419 10.00 3.90 6.07
C HIS A 419 10.44 3.12 7.30
N VAL A 420 9.66 3.19 8.38
CA VAL A 420 9.92 2.48 9.64
C VAL A 420 8.96 1.30 9.84
N ASN A 421 9.30 0.36 10.71
CA ASN A 421 8.42 -0.75 11.03
C ASN A 421 7.11 -0.23 11.70
N PRO A 422 5.90 -0.60 11.23
CA PRO A 422 4.62 -0.19 11.85
C PRO A 422 4.33 -0.87 13.20
N ALA A 423 5.11 -1.88 13.62
CA ALA A 423 4.75 -2.71 14.76
C ALA A 423 4.52 -1.91 16.04
N TYR A 424 3.28 -1.88 16.55
CA TYR A 424 2.89 -1.29 17.83
C TYR A 424 3.14 0.23 17.98
N THR A 425 3.27 0.98 16.88
CA THR A 425 3.46 2.44 16.89
C THR A 425 2.37 3.16 17.69
N SER A 426 1.09 2.88 17.40
CA SER A 426 -0.05 3.51 18.08
C SER A 426 -0.11 3.17 19.57
N LEU A 427 0.16 1.92 19.94
CA LEU A 427 0.14 1.48 21.34
C LEU A 427 1.25 2.16 22.15
N LEU A 428 2.48 2.18 21.61
CA LEU A 428 3.62 2.82 22.24
C LEU A 428 3.44 4.33 22.37
N GLY A 429 2.89 4.97 21.33
CA GLY A 429 2.55 6.39 21.35
C GLY A 429 1.59 6.69 22.50
N ARG A 430 0.46 5.98 22.54
CA ARG A 430 -0.54 6.13 23.59
C ARG A 430 0.05 5.98 24.99
N MET A 431 0.84 4.92 25.22
CA MET A 431 1.37 4.62 26.54
C MET A 431 2.44 5.62 27.00
N LYS A 432 3.30 6.11 26.10
CA LYS A 432 4.50 6.87 26.50
C LYS A 432 4.36 8.38 26.38
N TYR A 433 3.67 8.82 25.34
CA TYR A 433 3.82 10.18 24.84
C TYR A 433 2.51 10.96 24.81
N ARG A 434 1.36 10.28 24.76
CA ARG A 434 0.05 10.94 24.73
C ARG A 434 -0.14 11.89 25.90
N ASP A 435 -0.08 11.36 27.12
CA ASP A 435 -0.36 12.15 28.31
C ASP A 435 0.81 13.09 28.64
N ARG A 436 2.05 12.65 28.38
CA ARG A 436 3.27 13.45 28.61
C ARG A 436 3.35 14.73 27.78
N HIS A 437 2.91 14.67 26.52
CA HIS A 437 3.01 15.80 25.59
C HIS A 437 1.65 16.41 25.23
N GLY A 438 0.56 15.99 25.89
CA GLY A 438 -0.79 16.44 25.55
C GLY A 438 -1.23 16.09 24.13
N PHE A 439 -0.69 15.01 23.56
CA PHE A 439 -0.94 14.61 22.18
C PHE A 439 -2.24 13.82 22.05
N SER A 440 -2.83 13.83 20.85
CA SER A 440 -3.80 12.80 20.48
C SER A 440 -3.11 11.44 20.31
N ASP A 441 -3.88 10.35 20.32
CA ASP A 441 -3.35 8.99 20.05
C ASP A 441 -2.54 8.94 18.74
N HIS A 442 -2.94 9.70 17.72
CA HIS A 442 -2.32 9.74 16.40
C HIS A 442 -1.03 10.56 16.37
N HIS A 443 -0.99 11.73 17.04
CA HIS A 443 0.26 12.49 17.17
C HIS A 443 1.29 11.73 18.01
N ALA A 444 0.84 11.02 19.05
CA ALA A 444 1.74 10.18 19.83
C ALA A 444 2.32 9.01 19.00
N ALA A 445 1.53 8.45 18.08
CA ALA A 445 2.01 7.47 17.11
C ALA A 445 3.02 8.09 16.11
N ALA A 446 2.73 9.28 15.60
CA ALA A 446 3.61 10.03 14.70
C ALA A 446 4.98 10.34 15.35
N LEU A 447 5.00 10.69 16.64
CA LEU A 447 6.25 10.84 17.39
C LEU A 447 7.05 9.53 17.43
N VAL A 448 6.40 8.40 17.73
CA VAL A 448 7.06 7.08 17.72
C VAL A 448 7.62 6.74 16.33
N ILE A 449 6.89 7.08 15.27
CA ILE A 449 7.33 6.88 13.89
C ILE A 449 8.61 7.67 13.61
N GLY A 450 8.64 8.96 13.95
CA GLY A 450 9.83 9.80 13.80
C GLY A 450 11.02 9.30 14.63
N ARG A 451 10.81 8.98 15.91
CA ARG A 451 11.87 8.49 16.79
C ARG A 451 12.46 7.15 16.33
N ARG A 452 11.66 6.28 15.71
CA ARG A 452 12.17 5.01 15.15
C ARG A 452 13.18 5.20 14.04
N HIS A 453 13.12 6.31 13.30
CA HIS A 453 14.13 6.61 12.29
C HIS A 453 15.53 6.71 12.92
N TYR A 454 15.63 7.37 14.08
CA TYR A 454 16.87 7.47 14.86
C TYR A 454 17.21 6.22 15.68
N GLY A 455 16.56 5.08 15.43
CA GLY A 455 16.86 3.81 16.10
C GLY A 455 16.31 3.66 17.52
N PHE A 456 15.48 4.59 18.00
CA PHE A 456 14.86 4.45 19.32
C PHE A 456 13.93 3.22 19.34
N LYS A 457 14.23 2.28 20.24
CA LYS A 457 13.50 1.00 20.40
C LYS A 457 12.10 1.18 21.02
N GLU A 458 11.84 2.35 21.59
CA GLU A 458 10.56 2.72 22.22
C GLU A 458 10.05 1.66 23.21
N LYS A 459 10.90 1.25 24.17
CA LYS A 459 10.49 0.37 25.27
C LYS A 459 9.49 1.10 26.20
N PRO A 460 8.47 0.40 26.72
CA PRO A 460 7.55 0.98 27.69
C PRO A 460 8.27 1.29 29.02
N PRO A 461 8.01 2.45 29.65
CA PRO A 461 8.57 2.84 30.95
C PRO A 461 8.33 1.78 32.02
N LYS A 462 9.33 1.55 32.89
CA LYS A 462 9.20 0.63 34.03
C LYS A 462 8.09 1.06 34.99
N GLN A 463 7.86 2.38 35.15
CA GLN A 463 6.81 2.90 36.04
C GLN A 463 5.39 2.60 35.56
N LEU A 464 5.18 2.36 34.25
CA LEU A 464 3.87 1.96 33.74
C LEU A 464 3.60 0.46 33.94
N ILE A 465 4.53 -0.24 34.60
CA ILE A 465 4.57 -1.69 34.78
C ILE A 465 4.75 -1.99 36.29
N GLY A 466 3.66 -2.12 37.03
CA GLY A 466 3.66 -2.59 38.41
C GLY A 466 3.84 -4.11 38.51
N ILE A 467 4.87 -4.60 39.19
CA ILE A 467 5.03 -6.02 39.51
C ILE A 467 4.35 -6.26 40.87
N ASN A 468 3.37 -7.16 40.93
CA ASN A 468 2.74 -7.49 42.22
C ASN A 468 3.67 -8.34 43.09
N ALA A 469 3.35 -8.50 44.38
CA ALA A 469 4.13 -9.31 45.33
C ALA A 469 4.27 -10.82 44.95
N LYS A 470 3.63 -11.26 43.86
CA LYS A 470 3.69 -12.63 43.32
C LYS A 470 4.48 -12.70 41.99
N GLY A 471 5.25 -11.67 41.65
CA GLY A 471 6.06 -11.62 40.41
C GLY A 471 5.27 -11.30 39.14
N THR A 472 3.94 -11.14 39.20
CA THR A 472 3.13 -10.91 37.99
C THR A 472 3.23 -9.46 37.52
N VAL A 473 3.64 -9.28 36.26
CA VAL A 473 3.70 -7.99 35.56
C VAL A 473 2.27 -7.45 35.31
N LYS A 474 1.84 -6.44 36.06
CA LYS A 474 0.67 -5.60 35.74
C LYS A 474 1.15 -4.30 35.11
N THR A 475 0.39 -3.73 34.19
CA THR A 475 0.59 -2.33 33.79
C THR A 475 -0.39 -1.46 34.56
N GLU A 476 0.06 -0.37 35.16
CA GLU A 476 -0.80 0.48 36.01
C GLU A 476 -1.93 1.17 35.22
N HIS A 477 -1.79 1.26 33.90
CA HIS A 477 -2.85 1.68 32.98
C HIS A 477 -2.95 0.73 31.77
N PRO A 478 -3.62 -0.44 31.89
CA PRO A 478 -4.01 -1.16 30.69
C PRO A 478 -5.09 -0.33 29.97
N PRO A 479 -4.97 -0.04 28.66
CA PRO A 479 -6.07 0.61 27.93
C PRO A 479 -7.37 -0.17 28.14
N VAL A 480 -8.42 0.54 28.52
CA VAL A 480 -9.75 -0.01 28.80
C VAL A 480 -10.22 -0.84 27.60
N ARG A 481 -10.48 -2.14 27.85
CA ARG A 481 -10.83 -3.22 26.91
C ARG A 481 -9.80 -3.50 25.79
N MET A 482 -9.00 -4.53 26.01
CA MET A 482 -8.03 -5.04 25.03
C MET A 482 -8.67 -6.00 24.00
N ALA A 483 -8.23 -5.91 22.76
CA ALA A 483 -8.50 -6.92 21.73
C ALA A 483 -7.45 -8.03 21.80
N LEU A 484 -7.77 -9.24 21.34
CA LEU A 484 -6.86 -10.41 21.35
C LEU A 484 -5.49 -10.19 20.68
N GLY A 485 -5.33 -9.14 19.85
CA GLY A 485 -4.05 -8.77 19.23
C GLY A 485 -3.08 -8.07 20.19
N ASP A 486 -3.59 -7.42 21.23
CA ASP A 486 -2.81 -6.69 22.23
C ASP A 486 -2.05 -7.67 23.16
N TYR A 487 -2.58 -8.90 23.32
CA TYR A 487 -1.94 -9.99 24.06
C TYR A 487 -0.59 -10.45 23.46
N GLN A 488 -0.44 -10.42 22.13
CA GLN A 488 0.83 -10.81 21.48
C GLN A 488 1.97 -9.82 21.79
N TYR A 489 1.63 -8.54 21.97
CA TYR A 489 2.58 -7.53 22.43
C TYR A 489 2.98 -7.79 23.88
N TYR A 490 2.02 -8.11 24.76
CA TYR A 490 2.32 -8.45 26.16
C TYR A 490 3.22 -9.67 26.29
N ASN A 491 3.08 -10.71 25.48
CA ASN A 491 4.04 -11.83 25.49
C ASN A 491 5.46 -11.39 25.08
N LYS A 492 5.57 -10.40 24.19
CA LYS A 492 6.87 -9.83 23.78
C LYS A 492 7.45 -8.90 24.85
N LEU A 493 6.58 -8.14 25.52
CA LEU A 493 6.88 -7.29 26.66
C LEU A 493 7.35 -8.17 27.84
N GLN A 494 6.66 -9.27 28.12
CA GLN A 494 7.04 -10.28 29.11
C GLN A 494 8.42 -10.90 28.79
N ARG A 495 8.71 -11.22 27.52
CA ARG A 495 10.06 -11.65 27.10
C ARG A 495 11.14 -10.57 27.26
N TRP A 496 10.81 -9.30 27.03
CA TRP A 496 11.75 -8.19 27.24
C TRP A 496 12.08 -7.97 28.72
N TYR A 497 11.19 -8.37 29.62
CA TYR A 497 11.30 -8.12 31.06
C TYR A 497 11.55 -9.40 31.89
N GLN A 498 11.49 -10.60 31.31
CA GLN A 498 11.88 -11.88 31.92
C GLN A 498 13.27 -11.86 32.61
N PRO A 499 14.31 -11.18 32.06
CA PRO A 499 15.60 -11.07 32.74
C PRO A 499 15.53 -10.23 34.04
N LEU A 500 14.66 -9.22 34.08
CA LEU A 500 14.44 -8.38 35.27
C LEU A 500 13.63 -9.13 36.33
N GLU A 501 12.66 -9.94 35.92
CA GLU A 501 11.89 -10.84 36.80
C GLU A 501 12.81 -11.84 37.50
N LYS A 502 13.74 -12.48 36.76
CA LYS A 502 14.77 -13.37 37.34
C LYS A 502 15.72 -12.66 38.32
N SER A 503 16.10 -11.42 38.03
CA SER A 503 16.95 -10.63 38.95
C SER A 503 16.21 -10.19 40.22
N LEU A 504 14.89 -9.96 40.13
CA LEU A 504 14.04 -9.62 41.26
C LEU A 504 13.67 -10.85 42.09
N ASP A 505 13.51 -12.03 41.48
CA ASP A 505 13.36 -13.30 42.19
C ASP A 505 14.63 -13.69 42.95
N PHE A 506 15.81 -13.37 42.42
CA PHE A 506 17.07 -13.50 43.16
C PHE A 506 17.11 -12.58 44.40
N LEU A 507 16.70 -11.31 44.25
CA LEU A 507 16.65 -10.33 45.35
C LEU A 507 15.54 -10.63 46.38
N SER A 508 14.40 -11.16 45.94
CA SER A 508 13.30 -11.56 46.83
C SER A 508 13.67 -12.83 47.60
N GLY A 509 14.35 -13.79 46.96
CA GLY A 509 15.00 -14.93 47.60
C GLY A 509 16.08 -14.51 48.60
N TRP A 510 16.91 -13.52 48.25
CA TRP A 510 17.93 -12.96 49.15
C TRP A 510 17.32 -12.24 50.37
N ARG A 511 16.24 -11.47 50.18
CA ARG A 511 15.49 -10.83 51.28
C ARG A 511 14.81 -11.87 52.17
N HIS A 512 14.29 -12.95 51.59
CA HIS A 512 13.71 -14.07 52.35
C HIS A 512 14.79 -14.80 53.17
N PHE A 513 15.96 -15.08 52.57
CA PHE A 513 17.12 -15.66 53.26
C PHE A 513 17.60 -14.77 54.43
N ARG A 514 17.70 -13.45 54.22
CA ARG A 514 18.06 -12.48 55.27
C ARG A 514 17.07 -12.48 56.44
N ARG A 515 15.77 -12.59 56.14
CA ARG A 515 14.70 -12.59 57.14
C ARG A 515 14.64 -13.89 57.95
N VAL A 516 14.89 -15.02 57.29
CA VAL A 516 14.86 -16.35 57.93
C VAL A 516 16.11 -16.56 58.78
N ASN A 517 17.28 -16.08 58.35
CA ASN A 517 18.55 -16.35 59.02
C ASN A 517 19.04 -15.25 59.99
N ARG A 518 18.26 -14.19 60.24
CA ARG A 518 18.57 -13.07 61.18
C ARG A 518 20.01 -12.53 61.07
N VAL A 519 20.57 -12.48 59.86
CA VAL A 519 21.94 -11.98 59.65
C VAL A 519 21.93 -10.46 59.50
N SER A 520 22.38 -9.76 60.53
CA SER A 520 22.65 -8.31 60.50
C SER A 520 24.15 -8.06 60.31
N TYR A 521 24.53 -7.52 59.16
CA TYR A 521 25.81 -6.84 59.00
C TYR A 521 25.55 -5.42 58.48
N SER A 522 26.10 -4.43 59.19
CA SER A 522 26.34 -3.08 58.68
C SER A 522 27.44 -3.14 57.63
N VAL A 523 27.23 -2.48 56.50
CA VAL A 523 28.19 -2.44 55.40
C VAL A 523 29.28 -1.44 55.77
N GLU A 524 30.36 -1.92 56.39
CA GLU A 524 31.68 -1.32 56.26
C GLU A 524 32.65 -2.44 55.88
N ALA A 525 33.34 -2.24 54.77
CA ALA A 525 34.20 -3.21 54.13
C ALA A 525 35.46 -3.50 54.97
N ARG A 526 35.73 -4.78 55.23
CA ARG A 526 37.09 -5.35 55.25
C ARG A 526 37.03 -6.79 54.74
N LEU A 527 37.61 -7.00 53.56
CA LEU A 527 37.86 -8.32 52.97
C LEU A 527 39.15 -8.86 53.57
N ASP A 528 39.15 -9.31 54.82
CA ASP A 528 40.29 -10.04 55.38
C ASP A 528 39.81 -11.17 56.30
N GLY A 529 40.04 -12.40 55.83
CA GLY A 529 40.16 -13.62 56.64
C GLY A 529 38.94 -14.08 57.43
N ARG A 530 38.10 -14.96 56.84
CA ARG A 530 37.40 -16.01 57.61
C ARG A 530 37.36 -17.35 56.87
N PRO A 531 37.42 -18.49 57.60
CA PRO A 531 37.56 -19.82 57.02
C PRO A 531 36.19 -20.34 56.54
N GLY A 532 36.15 -20.90 55.32
CA GLY A 532 35.00 -21.68 54.84
C GLY A 532 34.30 -21.17 53.57
N MET A 533 34.78 -20.11 52.91
CA MET A 533 34.31 -19.77 51.56
C MET A 533 35.24 -20.35 50.50
N SER A 534 34.69 -20.97 49.45
CA SER A 534 35.49 -21.42 48.32
C SER A 534 36.04 -20.21 47.55
N PRO A 535 37.28 -20.26 47.05
CA PRO A 535 37.88 -19.18 46.26
C PRO A 535 37.03 -18.75 45.06
N ASP A 536 36.29 -19.69 44.45
CA ASP A 536 35.42 -19.43 43.30
C ASP A 536 34.24 -18.51 43.62
N LEU A 537 33.66 -18.64 44.82
CA LEU A 537 32.56 -17.79 45.28
C LEU A 537 33.02 -16.34 45.54
N ILE A 538 34.26 -16.18 45.96
CA ILE A 538 34.90 -14.87 46.15
C ILE A 538 35.20 -14.24 44.79
N GLN A 539 35.68 -15.03 43.83
CA GLN A 539 35.94 -14.58 42.47
C GLN A 539 34.64 -14.16 41.74
N GLU A 540 33.56 -14.94 41.85
CA GLU A 540 32.25 -14.64 41.22
C GLU A 540 31.60 -13.39 41.81
N SER A 541 31.70 -13.19 43.12
CA SER A 541 31.10 -12.02 43.79
C SER A 541 31.86 -10.72 43.52
N VAL A 542 33.19 -10.77 43.41
CA VAL A 542 34.03 -9.64 42.96
C VAL A 542 33.73 -9.29 41.49
N THR A 543 33.52 -10.31 40.64
CA THR A 543 33.19 -10.11 39.22
C THR A 543 31.79 -9.49 39.04
N LEU A 544 30.81 -9.87 39.88
CA LEU A 544 29.46 -9.32 39.86
C LEU A 544 29.37 -7.88 40.38
N LEU A 545 30.15 -7.54 41.41
CA LEU A 545 30.21 -6.17 41.96
C LEU A 545 30.94 -5.20 41.02
N SER A 546 32.02 -5.65 40.37
CA SER A 546 32.74 -4.84 39.37
C SER A 546 31.94 -4.56 38.09
N ALA A 547 30.94 -5.40 37.76
CA ALA A 547 30.06 -5.21 36.61
C ALA A 547 28.90 -4.21 36.84
N HIS A 548 28.66 -3.79 38.09
CA HIS A 548 27.58 -2.87 38.45
C HIS A 548 28.03 -1.83 39.49
N PRO A 549 28.82 -0.81 39.10
CA PRO A 549 29.38 0.20 40.01
C PRO A 549 28.35 1.22 40.57
N ALA A 550 27.05 0.92 40.49
CA ALA A 550 25.96 1.77 40.99
C ALA A 550 25.03 1.03 42.00
N LEU A 551 25.48 -0.12 42.51
CA LEU A 551 25.05 -0.70 43.79
C LEU A 551 26.18 -0.47 44.79
#